data_AF-A0AAN0M6T0-F1
#
_entry.id   AF-A0AAN0M6T0-F1
#
_cell.length_a   1.000
_cell.length_b   1.000
_cell.length_c   1.000
_cell.angle_alpha   90.00
_cell.angle_beta   90.00
_cell.angle_gamma   90.00
#
_symmetry.space_group_name_H-M   'P 1'
#
loop_
_entity.id
_entity.type
_entity.pdbx_description
1 polymer ?
#
loop_
_entity_poly.entity_id
_entity_poly.type
_entity_poly.pdbx_seq_one_letter_code
_entity_poly.pdbx_strand_id
1 'polypeptide(L)'
;MKICIVTGGSGGHIYPAITFADYVKKTTDNEIFFIGNDHKMESWIVPDSGYPFYSIHNLGLQGSKIDRIKAVFSQYGAYKGKERNI
;
A
#
# COMPACT_ATOMS: atom_id res chain seq x y z
N MET A 1 19.24 -0.27 -6.89
CA MET A 1 18.51 0.86 -6.24
C MET A 1 17.31 0.30 -5.47
N LYS A 2 16.68 1.09 -4.59
CA LYS A 2 15.42 0.69 -3.93
C LYS A 2 14.23 1.34 -4.62
N ILE A 3 13.20 0.55 -4.93
CA ILE A 3 11.97 1.00 -5.59
C ILE A 3 10.80 0.72 -4.67
N CYS A 4 10.09 1.78 -4.31
CA CYS A 4 8.84 1.71 -3.57
C CYS A 4 7.68 1.83 -4.55
N ILE A 5 6.76 0.86 -4.53
CA ILE A 5 5.54 0.89 -5.32
C ILE A 5 4.35 1.04 -4.37
N VAL A 6 3.64 2.16 -4.50
CA VAL A 6 2.39 2.39 -3.76
C VAL A 6 1.24 1.97 -4.66
N THR A 7 0.48 0.97 -4.23
CA THR A 7 -0.71 0.50 -4.94
C THR A 7 -1.82 0.18 -3.95
N GLY A 8 -3.06 0.27 -4.39
CA GLY A 8 -4.21 -0.05 -3.56
C GLY A 8 -5.51 0.07 -4.33
N GLY A 9 -6.58 -0.41 -3.71
CA GLY A 9 -7.91 -0.45 -4.33
C GLY A 9 -8.29 -1.86 -4.77
N SER A 10 -8.59 -2.04 -6.05
CA SER A 10 -8.95 -3.33 -6.63
C SER A 10 -7.80 -3.90 -7.47
N GLY A 11 -7.98 -5.13 -7.99
CA GLY A 11 -7.00 -5.79 -8.85
C GLY A 11 -6.55 -4.96 -10.07
N GLY A 12 -7.36 -4.00 -10.53
CA GLY A 12 -7.04 -3.15 -11.68
C GLY A 12 -5.79 -2.28 -11.51
N HIS A 13 -5.36 -1.98 -10.28
CA HIS A 13 -4.09 -1.29 -10.00
C HIS A 13 -3.02 -2.22 -9.44
N ILE A 14 -3.43 -3.27 -8.73
CA ILE A 14 -2.51 -4.20 -8.06
C ILE A 14 -1.76 -5.05 -9.09
N TYR A 15 -2.47 -5.69 -10.02
CA TYR A 15 -1.83 -6.59 -10.99
C TYR A 15 -0.90 -5.84 -11.96
N PRO A 16 -1.25 -4.68 -12.53
CA PRO A 16 -0.31 -3.93 -13.35
C PRO A 16 0.95 -3.50 -12.59
N ALA A 17 0.82 -3.14 -11.31
CA ALA A 17 1.95 -2.77 -10.48
C ALA A 17 2.91 -3.96 -10.23
N ILE A 18 2.36 -5.16 -10.02
CA ILE A 18 3.14 -6.41 -9.92
C ILE A 18 3.84 -6.72 -11.25
N THR A 19 3.12 -6.66 -12.37
CA THR A 19 3.71 -6.87 -13.71
C THR A 19 4.85 -5.91 -14.00
N PHE A 20 4.72 -4.64 -13.59
CA PHE A 20 5.80 -3.66 -13.69
C PHE A 20 6.99 -4.03 -12.79
N ALA A 21 6.74 -4.42 -11.54
CA ALA A 21 7.77 -4.86 -10.62
C ALA A 21 8.54 -6.07 -11.16
N ASP A 22 7.84 -7.03 -11.78
CA ASP A 22 8.45 -8.22 -12.39
C ASP A 22 9.36 -7.84 -13.55
N TYR A 23 8.92 -6.91 -14.40
CA TYR A 23 9.70 -6.40 -15.51
C TYR A 23 10.98 -5.70 -15.03
N VAL A 24 10.87 -4.84 -14.02
CA VAL A 24 12.02 -4.10 -13.48
C VAL A 24 13.02 -5.04 -12.81
N LYS A 25 12.53 -5.99 -12.00
CA LYS A 25 13.38 -7.00 -11.33
C LYS A 25 14.17 -7.87 -12.31
N LYS A 26 13.65 -8.10 -13.53
CA LYS A 26 14.34 -8.86 -14.58
C LYS A 26 15.40 -8.06 -15.34
N THR A 27 15.22 -6.75 -15.43
CA THR A 27 16.09 -5.87 -16.23
C THR A 27 17.21 -5.23 -15.41
N THR A 28 17.06 -5.21 -14.08
CA THR A 28 17.96 -4.50 -13.17
C THR A 28 18.02 -5.17 -11.80
N ASP A 29 19.16 -5.07 -11.12
CA ASP A 29 19.31 -5.51 -9.74
C ASP A 29 18.77 -4.44 -8.77
N ASN A 30 17.44 -4.44 -8.63
CA ASN A 30 16.70 -3.49 -7.79
C ASN A 30 15.96 -4.22 -6.66
N GLU A 31 16.03 -3.65 -5.46
CA GLU A 31 15.21 -4.06 -4.34
C GLU A 31 13.85 -3.38 -4.48
N ILE A 32 12.80 -4.17 -4.67
CA ILE A 32 11.43 -3.68 -4.88
C ILE A 32 10.58 -4.09 -3.69
N PHE A 33 9.82 -3.14 -3.16
CA PHE A 33 8.83 -3.38 -2.13
C PHE A 33 7.58 -2.54 -2.38
N PHE A 34 6.49 -2.95 -1.73
CA PHE A 34 5.19 -2.31 -1.87
C PHE A 34 4.73 -1.70 -0.55
N ILE A 35 3.93 -0.64 -0.67
CA ILE A 35 3.18 -0.04 0.43
C ILE A 35 1.71 -0.01 0.06
N GLY A 36 0.84 -0.38 1.00
CA GLY A 36 -0.60 -0.32 0.80
C GLY A 36 -1.39 -0.56 2.09
N ASN A 37 -2.72 -0.63 2.00
CA ASN A 37 -3.56 -0.79 3.17
C ASN A 37 -3.64 -2.24 3.65
N ASP A 38 -3.57 -2.44 4.97
CA ASP A 38 -3.69 -3.75 5.62
C ASP A 38 -5.02 -4.48 5.36
N HIS A 39 -6.10 -3.73 5.15
CA HIS A 39 -7.47 -4.24 5.05
C HIS A 39 -8.02 -4.29 3.62
N LYS A 40 -7.15 -4.20 2.61
CA LYS A 40 -7.52 -4.17 1.18
C LYS A 40 -6.78 -5.24 0.39
N MET A 41 -7.17 -5.44 -0.88
CA MET A 41 -6.71 -6.57 -1.71
C MET A 41 -5.20 -6.67 -1.84
N GLU A 42 -4.49 -5.55 -1.79
CA GLU A 42 -3.04 -5.51 -1.86
C GLU A 42 -2.35 -6.25 -0.70
N SER A 43 -2.98 -6.35 0.49
CA SER A 43 -2.32 -6.91 1.68
C SER A 43 -2.08 -8.41 1.62
N TRP A 44 -2.76 -9.13 0.71
CA TRP A 44 -2.50 -10.54 0.45
C TRP A 44 -1.96 -10.79 -0.97
N ILE A 45 -2.48 -10.09 -1.99
CA ILE A 45 -2.05 -10.31 -3.39
C ILE A 45 -0.56 -10.01 -3.57
N VAL A 46 -0.05 -8.94 -2.94
CA VAL A 46 1.34 -8.54 -3.11
C VAL A 46 2.31 -9.52 -2.41
N PRO A 47 2.12 -9.89 -1.14
CA PRO A 47 2.91 -10.94 -0.52
C PRO A 47 2.87 -12.28 -1.27
N ASP A 48 1.69 -12.70 -1.74
CA ASP A 48 1.52 -13.94 -2.50
C ASP A 48 2.29 -13.92 -3.84
N SER A 49 2.52 -12.74 -4.39
CA SER A 49 3.34 -12.53 -5.60
C SER A 49 4.85 -12.49 -5.30
N GLY A 50 5.26 -12.67 -4.04
CA GLY A 50 6.67 -12.76 -3.64
C GLY A 50 7.37 -11.42 -3.42
N TYR A 51 6.61 -10.34 -3.21
CA TYR A 51 7.15 -9.01 -2.91
C TYR A 51 7.00 -8.62 -1.43
N PRO A 52 8.02 -7.97 -0.83
CA PRO A 52 7.87 -7.36 0.48
C PRO A 52 6.74 -6.33 0.49
N PHE A 53 5.88 -6.37 1.51
CA PHE A 53 4.74 -5.47 1.68
C PHE A 53 4.79 -4.80 3.04
N TYR A 54 4.72 -3.46 3.03
CA TYR A 54 4.62 -2.65 4.23
C TYR A 54 3.20 -2.07 4.33
N SER A 55 2.48 -2.51 5.35
CA SER A 55 1.11 -2.09 5.57
C SER A 55 1.02 -0.71 6.22
N ILE A 56 0.05 0.07 5.78
CA ILE A 56 -0.47 1.24 6.50
C ILE A 56 -1.96 1.01 6.82
N HIS A 57 -2.48 1.72 7.82
CA HIS A 57 -3.90 1.70 8.13
C HIS A 57 -4.51 3.07 7.81
N ASN A 58 -5.11 3.19 6.63
CA ASN A 58 -5.75 4.43 6.18
C ASN A 58 -7.15 4.17 5.60
N LEU A 59 -8.15 4.88 6.14
CA LEU A 59 -9.48 4.93 5.57
C LEU A 59 -9.57 6.02 4.48
N GLY A 60 -10.07 5.64 3.30
CA GLY A 60 -10.29 6.58 2.20
C GLY A 60 -11.42 7.58 2.50
N LEU A 61 -11.36 8.76 1.89
CA LEU A 61 -12.39 9.81 1.99
C LEU A 61 -13.63 9.51 1.12
N GLN A 62 -14.12 8.27 1.15
CA GLN A 62 -15.27 7.81 0.38
C GLN A 62 -16.44 7.47 1.31
N GLY A 63 -17.67 7.53 0.80
CA GLY A 63 -18.89 7.24 1.57
C GLY A 63 -19.58 8.47 2.14
N SER A 64 -20.36 8.28 3.20
CA SER A 64 -21.19 9.31 3.81
C SER A 64 -20.35 10.42 4.48
N LYS A 65 -20.98 11.55 4.85
CA LYS A 65 -20.29 12.63 5.59
C LYS A 65 -19.62 12.12 6.87
N ILE A 66 -20.19 11.10 7.52
CA ILE A 66 -19.65 10.50 8.75
C ILE A 66 -18.39 9.68 8.43
N ASP A 67 -18.39 8.92 7.33
CA ASP A 67 -17.25 8.10 6.92
C ASP A 67 -16.04 8.98 6.57
N ARG A 68 -16.30 10.11 5.92
CA ARG A 68 -15.26 11.10 5.59
C ARG A 68 -14.64 11.73 6.85
N ILE A 69 -15.44 12.02 7.87
CA ILE A 69 -14.94 12.51 9.16
C ILE A 69 -14.08 11.44 9.85
N LYS A 70 -14.56 10.19 9.91
CA LYS A 70 -13.78 9.07 10.46
C LYS A 70 -12.45 8.85 9.72
N ALA A 71 -12.46 8.99 8.40
CA ALA A 71 -11.26 8.88 7.57
C ALA A 71 -10.21 9.95 7.90
N VAL A 72 -10.63 11.21 8.11
CA VAL A 72 -9.71 12.27 8.55
C VAL A 72 -9.09 11.95 9.93
N PHE A 73 -9.89 11.46 10.88
CA PHE A 73 -9.37 11.05 12.20
C PHE A 73 -8.40 9.85 12.11
N SER A 74 -8.70 8.86 11.26
CA SER A 74 -7.81 7.72 10.99
C SER A 74 -6.47 8.19 10.41
N GLN A 75 -6.48 9.09 9.43
CA GLN A 75 -5.27 9.66 8.83
C GLN A 75 -4.43 10.44 9.84
N TYR A 76 -5.07 11.21 10.72
CA TYR A 76 -4.38 11.92 11.80
C TYR A 76 -3.74 10.95 12.82
N GLY A 77 -4.46 9.89 13.18
CA GLY A 77 -3.95 8.81 14.04
C GLY A 77 -2.75 8.10 13.44
N ALA A 78 -2.79 7.80 12.13
CA ALA A 78 -1.68 7.20 11.40
C ALA A 78 -0.44 8.14 11.37
N TYR A 79 -0.65 9.45 11.24
CA TYR A 79 0.44 10.44 11.29
C TYR A 79 1.12 10.47 12.67
N LYS A 80 0.35 10.52 13.76
CA LYS A 80 0.91 10.52 15.13
C LYS A 80 1.45 9.16 15.61
N GLY A 81 0.87 8.06 15.14
CA GLY A 81 1.34 6.70 15.47
C GLY A 81 2.76 6.43 14.96
N LYS A 82 3.22 7.19 13.97
CA LYS A 82 4.57 7.13 13.42
C LYS A 82 5.67 7.54 14.43
N GLU A 83 5.34 8.31 15.47
CA GLU A 83 6.31 8.78 16.48
C GLU A 83 6.54 7.79 17.64
N ARG A 84 5.80 6.66 17.71
CA ARG A 84 5.88 5.71 18.83
C ARG A 84 6.60 4.39 18.54
N ASN A 85 7.02 4.16 17.30
CA ASN A 85 7.67 2.91 16.88
C ASN A 85 8.92 3.18 16.02
N ILE A 86 9.66 4.24 16.32
CA ILE A 86 11.03 4.47 15.82
C ILE A 86 11.94 4.63 17.03
#